data_AF-A0A6V7ITD9-F1
#
_entry.id   AF-A0A6V7ITD9-F1
#
_cell.length_a   1.000
_cell.length_b   1.000
_cell.length_c   1.000
_cell.angle_alpha   90.00
_cell.angle_beta   90.00
_cell.angle_gamma   90.00
#
_symmetry.space_group_name_H-M   'P 1'
#
loop_
_entity.id
_entity.type
_entity.pdbx_description
1 polymer ?
#
loop_
_entity_poly.entity_id
_entity_poly.type
_entity_poly.pdbx_seq_one_letter_code
_entity_poly.pdbx_strand_id
1 'polypeptide(L)'
;AAYFTGFHVLIARWSPPKERSLMAAIIWSGRPFGELISIGSRPSYLLASPGTVVFIGCIGALWVLVWLLYMEERPEVAGRFVSQNERLYILKSQNKSEDNIVSAQPPFPFKAVVSSKPFWAVLLCHVCIESSLTILQYIPYHKTAAQFPGTLGYFR
;
A
#
# COMPACT_ATOMS: atom_id res chain seq x y z
N ALA A 1 0.87 9.43 4.22
CA ALA A 1 0.17 9.88 3.00
C ALA A 1 1.10 9.91 1.77
N ALA A 2 2.25 10.58 1.83
CA ALA A 2 3.14 10.73 0.67
C ALA A 2 3.70 9.41 0.09
N TYR A 3 3.91 8.38 0.91
CA TYR A 3 4.40 7.08 0.44
C TYR A 3 3.42 6.42 -0.54
N PHE A 4 2.11 6.49 -0.27
CA PHE A 4 1.07 5.86 -1.09
C PHE A 4 1.05 6.46 -2.49
N THR A 5 1.03 7.78 -2.59
CA THR A 5 1.11 8.50 -3.87
C THR A 5 2.44 8.27 -4.58
N GLY A 6 3.55 8.19 -3.82
CA GLY A 6 4.87 7.86 -4.35
C GLY A 6 4.92 6.48 -4.99
N PHE A 7 4.38 5.46 -4.33
CA PHE A 7 4.30 4.10 -4.87
C PHE A 7 3.42 4.03 -6.13
N HIS A 8 2.29 4.75 -6.17
CA HIS A 8 1.48 4.80 -7.38
C HIS A 8 2.24 5.39 -8.58
N VAL A 9 3.00 6.47 -8.36
CA VAL A 9 3.83 7.08 -9.41
C VAL A 9 4.95 6.14 -9.84
N LEU A 10 5.60 5.48 -8.89
CA LEU A 10 6.65 4.50 -9.16
C LEU A 10 6.13 3.32 -9.97
N ILE A 11 5.06 2.66 -9.53
CA ILE A 11 4.44 1.54 -10.24
C ILE A 11 4.00 1.98 -11.62
N ALA A 12 3.49 3.21 -11.75
CA ALA A 12 3.13 3.74 -13.04
C ALA A 12 4.34 3.83 -13.99
N ARG A 13 5.49 4.30 -13.49
CA ARG A 13 6.72 4.41 -14.29
C ARG A 13 7.41 3.08 -14.56
N TRP A 14 7.23 2.07 -13.71
CA TRP A 14 7.93 0.79 -13.83
C TRP A 14 7.10 -0.33 -14.46
N SER A 15 5.77 -0.20 -14.48
CA SER A 15 4.90 -1.26 -14.96
C SER A 15 4.38 -1.01 -16.38
N PRO A 16 4.51 -2.00 -17.29
CA PRO A 16 3.81 -1.99 -18.58
C PRO A 16 2.29 -1.89 -18.40
N PRO A 17 1.56 -1.14 -19.24
CA PRO A 17 0.11 -0.92 -19.07
C PRO A 17 -0.73 -2.20 -18.96
N LYS A 18 -0.33 -3.27 -19.66
CA LYS A 18 -1.03 -4.56 -19.67
C LYS A 18 -0.90 -5.34 -18.36
N GLU A 19 0.20 -5.13 -17.64
CA GLU A 19 0.55 -5.91 -16.44
C GLU A 19 0.40 -5.08 -15.15
N ARG A 20 0.12 -3.78 -15.28
CA ARG A 20 0.00 -2.83 -14.16
C ARG A 20 -1.04 -3.23 -13.13
N SER A 21 -2.19 -3.76 -13.55
CA SER A 21 -3.22 -4.23 -12.61
C SER A 21 -2.73 -5.42 -11.77
N LEU A 22 -2.00 -6.35 -12.37
CA LEU A 22 -1.43 -7.52 -11.69
C LEU A 22 -0.31 -7.10 -10.73
N MET A 23 0.61 -6.25 -11.18
CA MET A 23 1.68 -5.73 -10.31
C MET A 23 1.11 -4.94 -9.12
N ALA A 24 0.09 -4.11 -9.36
CA ALA A 24 -0.61 -3.42 -8.28
C ALA A 24 -1.27 -4.41 -7.32
N ALA A 25 -1.95 -5.45 -7.81
CA ALA A 25 -2.60 -6.45 -6.96
C ALA A 25 -1.60 -7.16 -6.02
N ILE A 26 -0.40 -7.47 -6.51
CA ILE A 26 0.68 -8.07 -5.70
C ILE A 26 1.17 -7.11 -4.61
N ILE A 27 1.34 -5.83 -4.96
CA ILE A 27 1.83 -4.82 -4.00
C ILE A 27 0.77 -4.56 -2.91
N TRP A 28 -0.50 -4.43 -3.30
CA TRP A 28 -1.58 -4.15 -2.37
C TRP A 28 -1.96 -5.34 -1.49
N SER A 29 -1.76 -6.58 -1.96
CA SER A 29 -2.01 -7.80 -1.16
C SER A 29 -1.02 -7.97 -0.01
N GLY A 30 0.13 -7.28 -0.04
CA GLY A 30 1.09 -7.28 1.06
C GLY A 30 0.52 -6.73 2.38
N ARG A 31 -0.43 -5.78 2.33
CA ARG A 31 -1.06 -5.23 3.54
C ARG A 31 -1.82 -6.26 4.36
N PRO A 32 -2.85 -6.94 3.81
CA PRO A 32 -3.59 -7.96 4.58
C PRO A 32 -2.70 -9.15 4.95
N PHE A 33 -1.71 -9.50 4.13
CA PHE A 33 -0.77 -10.57 4.45
C PHE A 33 0.11 -10.25 5.68
N GLY A 34 0.63 -9.02 5.77
CA GLY A 34 1.38 -8.56 6.93
C GLY A 34 0.54 -8.54 8.22
N GLU A 35 -0.74 -8.20 8.11
CA GLU A 35 -1.68 -8.25 9.23
C GLU A 35 -1.91 -9.68 9.74
N LEU A 36 -2.08 -10.65 8.84
CA LEU A 36 -2.22 -12.07 9.21
C LEU A 36 -0.98 -12.59 9.94
N ILE A 37 0.22 -12.28 9.43
CA ILE A 37 1.47 -12.66 10.10
C ILE A 37 1.54 -12.00 11.47
N SER A 38 1.24 -10.70 11.56
CA SER A 38 1.32 -9.98 12.84
C SER A 38 0.35 -10.51 13.88
N ILE A 39 -0.84 -10.94 13.48
CA ILE A 39 -1.83 -11.54 14.39
C ILE A 39 -1.37 -12.92 14.83
N GLY A 40 -0.88 -13.76 13.90
CA GLY A 40 -0.38 -15.10 14.17
C GLY A 40 0.94 -15.12 14.96
N SER A 41 1.77 -14.11 14.79
CA SER A 41 3.05 -13.94 15.48
C SER A 41 2.92 -13.23 16.83
N ARG A 42 1.73 -13.19 17.44
CA ARG A 42 1.58 -12.80 18.84
C ARG A 42 1.69 -14.05 19.73
N PRO A 43 2.86 -14.42 20.27
CA PRO A 43 2.89 -15.23 21.46
C PRO A 43 2.14 -14.47 22.55
N SER A 44 1.23 -15.17 23.23
CA SER A 44 0.51 -14.73 24.43
C SER A 44 1.40 -14.24 25.59
N TYR A 45 2.73 -14.25 25.43
CA TYR A 45 3.74 -13.94 26.44
C TYR A 45 4.64 -12.75 26.07
N LEU A 46 4.61 -12.25 24.83
CA LEU A 46 5.33 -11.03 24.46
C LEU A 46 4.48 -9.81 24.80
N LEU A 47 4.28 -9.57 26.10
CA LEU A 47 4.04 -8.21 26.57
C LEU A 47 5.21 -7.37 26.06
N ALA A 48 4.87 -6.26 25.39
CA ALA A 48 5.73 -5.20 24.87
C ALA A 48 7.00 -4.95 25.72
N SER A 49 8.02 -5.79 25.56
CA SER A 49 9.35 -5.51 26.07
C SER A 49 9.99 -4.51 25.11
N PRO A 50 10.72 -3.50 25.61
CA PRO A 50 11.45 -2.57 24.75
C PRO A 50 12.32 -3.28 23.71
N GLY A 51 12.87 -4.47 24.06
CA GLY A 51 13.71 -5.27 23.17
C GLY A 51 12.99 -5.79 21.92
N THR A 52 11.72 -6.19 22.01
CA THR A 52 10.97 -6.71 20.85
C THR A 52 10.64 -5.59 19.85
N VAL A 53 10.29 -4.40 20.36
CA VAL A 53 10.03 -3.22 19.52
C VAL A 53 11.30 -2.77 18.80
N VAL A 54 12.43 -2.74 19.51
CA VAL A 54 13.74 -2.41 18.93
C VAL A 54 14.16 -3.43 17.87
N PHE A 55 13.97 -4.73 18.13
CA PHE A 55 14.30 -5.78 17.16
C PHE A 55 13.51 -5.66 15.84
N ILE A 56 12.20 -5.46 15.92
CA ILE A 56 11.36 -5.24 14.73
C ILE A 56 11.76 -3.94 14.02
N GLY A 57 12.07 -2.88 14.79
CA GLY A 57 12.59 -1.63 14.25
C GLY A 57 13.91 -1.81 13.48
N CYS A 58 14.84 -2.61 14.00
CA CYS A 58 16.11 -2.91 13.31
C CYS A 58 15.89 -3.68 12.00
N ILE A 59 14.97 -4.64 11.97
CA ILE A 59 14.61 -5.35 10.74
C ILE A 59 14.02 -4.38 9.71
N GLY A 60 13.13 -3.49 10.14
CA GLY A 60 12.57 -2.44 9.29
C GLY A 60 13.65 -1.51 8.74
N ALA A 61 14.60 -1.09 9.58
CA ALA A 61 15.71 -0.23 9.16
C ALA A 61 16.62 -0.93 8.13
N LEU A 62 16.96 -2.20 8.35
CA LEU A 62 17.71 -3.00 7.38
C LEU A 62 16.97 -3.11 6.05
N TRP A 63 15.66 -3.32 6.08
CA TRP A 63 14.85 -3.38 4.87
C TRP A 63 14.83 -2.05 4.11
N VAL A 64 14.74 -0.92 4.81
CA VAL A 64 14.85 0.41 4.19
C VAL A 64 16.21 0.61 3.56
N LEU A 65 17.30 0.19 4.20
CA LEU A 65 18.65 0.28 3.62
C LEU A 65 18.77 -0.55 2.35
N VAL A 66 18.23 -1.77 2.33
CA VAL A 66 18.14 -2.58 1.11
C VAL A 66 17.37 -1.82 0.03
N TRP A 67 16.18 -1.31 0.34
CA TRP A 67 15.40 -0.52 -0.62
C TRP A 67 16.17 0.67 -1.18
N LEU A 68 16.90 1.42 -0.35
CA LEU A 68 17.71 2.57 -0.80
C LEU A 68 18.86 2.16 -1.73
N LEU A 69 19.42 0.97 -1.58
CA LEU A 69 20.52 0.48 -2.42
C LEU A 69 20.07 -0.08 -3.77
N TYR A 70 18.86 -0.63 -3.83
CA TYR A 70 18.33 -1.33 -5.01
C TYR A 70 17.32 -0.52 -5.82
N MET A 71 16.71 0.51 -5.23
CA MET A 71 15.63 1.25 -5.87
C MET A 71 16.15 2.33 -6.82
N GLU A 72 15.79 2.21 -8.09
CA GLU A 72 16.05 3.22 -9.11
C GLU A 72 14.74 3.94 -9.48
N GLU A 73 14.72 5.27 -9.46
CA GLU A 73 13.48 6.04 -9.64
C GLU A 73 12.95 6.04 -11.08
N ARG A 74 13.82 5.86 -12.07
CA ARG A 74 13.46 5.91 -13.48
C ARG A 74 13.98 4.70 -14.24
N PRO A 75 13.15 4.03 -15.06
CA PRO A 75 13.59 2.94 -15.91
C PRO A 75 14.60 3.38 -16.99
N GLU A 76 14.69 4.69 -17.26
CA GLU A 76 15.61 5.30 -18.23
C GLU A 76 17.06 5.43 -17.74
N VAL A 77 17.27 5.54 -16.43
CA VAL A 77 18.62 5.50 -15.84
C VAL A 77 18.92 4.13 -15.23
N ALA A 78 17.91 3.26 -15.17
CA ALA A 78 18.06 1.92 -14.67
C ALA A 78 18.95 1.08 -15.59
N GLY A 79 20.11 0.66 -15.06
CA GLY A 79 21.08 -0.14 -15.79
C GLY A 79 21.84 -1.13 -14.92
N ARG A 80 21.67 -1.08 -13.59
CA ARG A 80 22.46 -1.88 -12.66
C ARG A 80 21.85 -3.28 -12.41
N PHE A 81 20.53 -3.39 -12.40
CA PHE A 81 19.82 -4.63 -12.06
C PHE A 81 18.77 -5.08 -13.09
N VAL A 82 18.51 -4.26 -14.13
CA VAL A 82 17.48 -4.52 -15.15
C VAL A 82 18.13 -4.87 -16.47
N SER A 83 17.66 -5.93 -17.13
CA SER A 83 18.19 -6.34 -18.44
C SER A 83 17.86 -5.30 -19.52
N GLN A 84 18.78 -5.10 -20.46
CA GLN A 84 18.60 -4.16 -21.57
C GLN A 84 17.34 -4.46 -22.40
N ASN A 85 17.01 -5.75 -22.57
CA ASN A 85 15.80 -6.19 -23.28
C ASN A 85 14.52 -5.82 -22.52
N GLU A 86 14.52 -6.01 -21.20
CA GLU A 86 13.38 -5.68 -20.33
C GLU A 86 13.14 -4.18 -20.26
N ARG A 87 14.22 -3.40 -20.13
CA ARG A 87 14.18 -1.94 -20.17
C ARG A 87 13.59 -1.43 -21.48
N LEU A 88 14.04 -1.95 -22.63
CA LEU A 88 13.49 -1.58 -23.93
C LEU A 88 12.01 -1.94 -24.07
N TYR A 89 11.58 -3.08 -23.51
CA TYR A 89 10.17 -3.47 -23.47
C TYR A 89 9.32 -2.48 -22.67
N ILE A 90 9.76 -2.08 -21.47
CA ILE A 90 9.04 -1.12 -20.62
C ILE A 90 8.90 0.23 -21.33
N LEU A 91 10.01 0.79 -21.84
CA LEU A 91 10.02 2.08 -22.54
C LEU A 91 9.13 2.07 -23.79
N LYS A 92 9.20 1.01 -24.60
CA LYS A 92 8.37 0.87 -25.81
C LYS A 92 6.88 0.73 -25.48
N SER A 93 6.54 0.09 -24.37
CA SER A 93 5.16 -0.07 -23.91
C SER A 93 4.54 1.24 -23.42
N GLN A 94 5.36 2.14 -22.87
CA GLN A 94 4.94 3.46 -22.39
C GLN A 94 4.72 4.44 -23.54
N ASN A 95 5.65 4.51 -24.51
CA ASN A 95 5.52 5.40 -25.66
C ASN A 95 4.27 5.11 -26.51
N LYS A 96 3.88 3.83 -26.67
CA LYS A 96 2.62 3.46 -27.35
C LYS A 96 1.36 4.01 -26.67
N SER A 97 1.44 4.27 -25.37
CA SER A 97 0.33 4.85 -24.60
C SER A 97 0.30 6.37 -24.77
N GLU A 98 1.46 7.01 -24.88
CA GLU A 98 1.60 8.46 -25.09
C GLU A 98 1.34 8.89 -26.54
N ASP A 99 1.64 8.07 -27.54
CA ASP A 99 1.35 8.35 -28.97
C ASP A 99 -0.16 8.54 -29.23
N ASN A 100 -1.03 8.05 -28.34
CA ASN A 100 -2.48 8.28 -28.39
C ASN A 100 -2.94 9.52 -27.58
N ILE A 101 -2.04 10.23 -26.90
CA ILE A 101 -2.33 11.25 -25.88
C ILE A 101 -1.73 12.63 -26.23
N VAL A 102 -0.95 12.77 -27.32
CA VAL A 102 -0.30 14.04 -27.72
C VAL A 102 -1.28 15.19 -28.09
N SER A 103 -2.60 14.96 -28.10
CA SER A 103 -3.55 16.07 -28.13
C SER A 103 -3.75 16.64 -26.72
N ALA A 104 -3.19 17.83 -26.48
CA ALA A 104 -3.37 18.70 -25.31
C ALA A 104 -4.37 18.17 -24.27
N GLN A 105 -3.85 17.56 -23.19
CA GLN A 105 -4.67 17.05 -22.10
C GLN A 105 -5.58 18.17 -21.55
N PRO A 106 -6.92 18.08 -21.75
CA PRO A 106 -7.82 19.06 -21.17
C PRO A 106 -7.74 18.98 -19.64
N PRO A 107 -8.00 20.10 -18.92
CA PRO A 107 -8.00 20.10 -17.46
C PRO A 107 -8.92 19.01 -16.93
N PHE A 108 -8.45 18.27 -15.92
CA PHE A 108 -9.13 17.12 -15.35
C PHE A 108 -10.59 17.47 -14.98
N PRO A 109 -11.61 16.78 -15.54
CA PRO A 109 -13.00 17.20 -15.42
C PRO A 109 -13.62 16.76 -14.09
N PHE A 110 -13.25 17.44 -12.99
CA PHE A 110 -13.73 17.15 -11.62
C PHE A 110 -15.26 17.03 -11.53
N LYS A 111 -15.98 17.97 -12.16
CA LYS A 111 -17.46 17.99 -12.10
C LYS A 111 -18.08 16.75 -12.74
N ALA A 112 -17.51 16.26 -13.85
CA ALA A 112 -18.02 15.09 -14.54
C ALA A 112 -17.78 13.80 -13.72
N VAL A 113 -16.63 13.70 -13.05
CA VAL A 113 -16.29 12.55 -12.21
C VAL A 113 -17.21 12.48 -10.98
N VAL A 114 -17.37 13.58 -10.26
CA VAL A 114 -18.22 13.63 -9.05
C VAL A 114 -19.71 13.45 -9.38
N SER A 115 -20.14 13.85 -10.58
CA SER A 115 -21.53 13.62 -11.01
C SER A 115 -21.79 12.18 -11.49
N SER A 116 -20.77 11.32 -11.59
CA SER A 116 -20.93 9.98 -12.15
C SER A 116 -21.42 8.97 -11.10
N LYS A 117 -22.43 8.15 -11.45
CA LYS A 117 -22.89 7.02 -10.63
C LYS A 117 -21.80 6.01 -10.26
N PRO A 118 -20.88 5.58 -11.16
CA PRO A 118 -19.84 4.62 -10.79
C PRO A 118 -18.87 5.17 -9.75
N PHE A 119 -18.59 6.48 -9.75
CA PHE A 119 -17.75 7.12 -8.74
C PHE A 119 -18.33 6.94 -7.33
N TRP A 120 -19.63 7.22 -7.15
CA TRP A 120 -20.30 7.05 -5.85
C TRP A 120 -20.37 5.58 -5.40
N ALA A 121 -20.57 4.65 -6.34
CA ALA A 121 -20.56 3.22 -6.03
C ALA A 121 -19.20 2.76 -5.49
N VAL A 122 -18.10 3.18 -6.14
CA VAL A 122 -16.73 2.87 -5.69
C VAL A 122 -16.42 3.56 -4.37
N LEU A 123 -16.83 4.82 -4.19
CA LEU A 123 -16.63 5.55 -2.95
C LEU A 123 -17.31 4.86 -1.77
N LEU A 124 -18.58 4.48 -1.92
CA LEU A 124 -19.31 3.76 -0.88
C LEU A 124 -18.67 2.40 -0.56
N CYS A 125 -18.29 1.65 -1.59
CA CYS A 125 -17.59 0.38 -1.43
C CYS A 125 -16.30 0.55 -0.62
N HIS A 126 -15.48 1.56 -0.94
CA HIS A 126 -14.24 1.83 -0.24
C HIS A 126 -14.47 2.21 1.23
N VAL A 127 -15.46 3.08 1.50
CA VAL A 127 -15.85 3.44 2.88
C VAL A 127 -16.26 2.19 3.67
N CYS A 128 -17.08 1.31 3.09
CA CYS A 128 -17.51 0.08 3.73
C CYS A 128 -16.34 -0.86 4.07
N ILE A 129 -15.36 -0.99 3.18
CA ILE A 129 -14.18 -1.82 3.39
C ILE A 129 -13.35 -1.26 4.57
N GLU A 130 -13.02 0.03 4.52
CA GLU A 130 -12.20 0.66 5.57
C GLU A 130 -12.93 0.68 6.92
N SER A 131 -14.25 0.87 6.94
CA SER A 131 -15.04 0.77 8.17
C SER A 131 -15.06 -0.65 8.74
N SER A 132 -15.12 -1.67 7.88
CA SER A 132 -15.12 -3.08 8.32
C SER A 132 -13.81 -3.48 8.97
N LEU A 133 -12.67 -3.08 8.38
CA LEU A 133 -11.34 -3.34 8.94
C LEU A 133 -11.16 -2.66 10.29
N THR A 134 -11.65 -1.42 10.41
CA THR A 134 -11.64 -0.67 11.66
C THR A 134 -12.40 -1.43 12.76
N ILE A 135 -13.60 -1.95 12.46
CA ILE A 135 -14.39 -2.73 13.41
C ILE A 135 -13.62 -3.96 13.90
N LEU A 136 -12.97 -4.72 13.01
CA LEU A 136 -12.20 -5.92 13.37
C LEU A 136 -11.07 -5.63 14.37
N GLN A 137 -10.43 -4.47 14.26
CA GLN A 137 -9.38 -4.04 15.20
C GLN A 137 -9.92 -3.74 16.60
N TYR A 138 -11.17 -3.25 16.72
CA TYR A 138 -11.82 -2.95 18.00
C TYR A 138 -12.54 -4.15 18.64
N ILE A 139 -12.76 -5.26 17.90
CA ILE A 139 -13.38 -6.48 18.43
C ILE A 139 -12.68 -7.04 19.67
N PRO A 140 -11.34 -7.21 19.72
CA PRO A 140 -10.68 -7.70 20.92
C PRO A 140 -10.89 -6.76 22.12
N TYR A 141 -10.93 -5.44 21.90
CA TYR A 141 -11.09 -4.45 22.97
C TYR A 141 -12.44 -4.57 23.70
N HIS A 142 -13.55 -4.75 22.97
CA HIS A 142 -14.87 -4.89 23.62
C HIS A 142 -15.00 -6.23 24.35
N LYS A 143 -14.44 -7.32 23.82
CA LYS A 143 -14.50 -8.64 24.46
C LYS A 143 -13.68 -8.69 25.75
N THR A 144 -12.52 -8.04 25.78
CA THR A 144 -11.70 -7.96 27.00
C THR A 144 -12.35 -7.06 28.06
N ALA A 145 -13.01 -5.96 27.67
CA ALA A 145 -13.76 -5.09 28.58
C ALA A 145 -15.00 -5.79 29.20
N ALA A 146 -15.67 -6.67 28.46
CA ALA A 146 -16.78 -7.46 28.97
C ALA A 146 -16.35 -8.59 29.92
N GLN A 147 -15.10 -9.05 29.83
CA GLN A 147 -14.59 -10.18 30.62
C GLN A 147 -13.96 -9.76 31.96
N PHE A 148 -13.61 -8.48 32.15
CA PHE A 148 -13.14 -7.90 33.42
C PHE A 148 -13.86 -6.58 33.74
N PRO A 149 -15.10 -6.60 34.27
CA PRO A 149 -15.89 -5.39 34.52
C PRO A 149 -15.39 -4.49 35.67
N GLY A 150 -14.35 -4.90 36.43
CA GLY A 150 -13.94 -4.24 37.68
C GLY A 150 -12.79 -3.23 37.61
N THR A 151 -12.09 -3.08 36.48
CA THR A 151 -10.87 -2.24 36.37
C THR A 151 -11.10 -0.79 35.95
N LEU A 152 -12.35 -0.41 35.65
CA LEU A 152 -12.73 0.95 35.24
C LEU A 152 -12.71 1.99 36.39
N GLY A 153 -12.44 1.59 37.63
CA GLY A 153 -12.38 2.49 38.78
C GLY A 153 -11.05 3.25 38.98
N TYR A 154 -10.00 2.96 38.21
CA TYR A 154 -8.64 3.49 38.46
C TYR A 154 -8.19 4.61 37.51
N PHE A 155 -9.02 5.02 36.55
CA PHE A 155 -8.73 6.14 35.64
C PHE A 155 -9.81 7.21 35.71
N ARG A 156 -10.07 7.72 36.91
CA ARG A 156 -10.70 9.02 37.13
C ARG A 156 -9.73 9.97 37.80
#